data_AF-A0A0F9BN07-F1
#
_entry.id   AF-A0A0F9BN07-F1
#
_cell.length_a   1.000
_cell.length_b   1.000
_cell.length_c   1.000
_cell.angle_alpha   90.00
_cell.angle_beta   90.00
_cell.angle_gamma   90.00
#
_symmetry.space_group_name_H-M   'P 1'
#
loop_
_entity.id
_entity.type
_entity.pdbx_description
1 polymer ?
#
loop_
_entity_poly.entity_id
_entity_poly.type
_entity_poly.pdbx_seq_one_letter_code
_entity_poly.pdbx_strand_id
1 'polypeptide(L)'
;MAQERSQETSVAEPPPGSVADLFREALPGVQMSAEQTALDVAITVRREELLRVMQTAKEDERLAFDFLRSLSGVDHLDELEVVYHLYSYSLGHAVAIKVRCPLDDAHMPTVSHLWQTANWHEREAAELFGFVFDGHPDLRPLLTEEGLGYYIMRKTHPLAEIEEWQEDYLKAAEEAVAQAAAEAGVPMDERARKIALAQQKAVVIKKAREEARGKGLSGEEEKAAVQAAIKAFEEQAVKEEAKPAPAPPKPADDRAAKIVLAQKKAAAIKKAREEARASGASPEEERQAVAEALKALAAEEKGGEQAVSNGN
;
A
#
# COMPACT_ATOMS: atom_id res chain seq x y z
N MET A 1 -24.44 -9.91 41.70
CA MET A 1 -23.84 -8.68 41.15
C MET A 1 -23.98 -8.76 39.64
N ALA A 2 -25.05 -8.15 39.12
CA ALA A 2 -25.38 -8.16 37.70
C ALA A 2 -24.42 -7.22 36.98
N GLN A 3 -23.79 -7.72 35.92
CA GLN A 3 -23.06 -6.90 34.95
C GLN A 3 -24.06 -5.96 34.28
N GLU A 4 -23.84 -4.66 34.45
CA GLU A 4 -24.52 -3.63 33.68
C GLU A 4 -24.16 -3.83 32.21
N ARG A 5 -25.18 -4.24 31.47
CA ARG A 5 -25.16 -4.50 30.05
C ARG A 5 -24.94 -3.16 29.36
N SER A 6 -23.85 -3.08 28.59
CA SER A 6 -23.43 -1.96 27.77
C SER A 6 -24.61 -1.23 27.14
N GLN A 7 -24.70 0.07 27.39
CA GLN A 7 -25.59 0.94 26.62
C GLN A 7 -25.09 0.91 25.16
N GLU A 8 -25.90 0.37 24.26
CA GLU A 8 -25.75 0.57 22.82
C GLU A 8 -25.76 2.07 22.58
N THR A 9 -24.65 2.62 22.07
CA THR A 9 -24.58 3.98 21.57
C THR A 9 -25.60 4.09 20.43
N SER A 10 -26.79 4.60 20.76
CA SER A 10 -27.83 4.92 19.80
C SER A 10 -27.28 5.97 18.84
N VAL A 11 -26.94 5.58 17.62
CA VAL A 11 -26.59 6.51 16.54
C VAL A 11 -27.83 7.37 16.28
N ALA A 12 -27.72 8.68 16.52
CA ALA A 12 -28.82 9.60 16.27
C ALA A 12 -29.04 9.73 14.75
N GLU A 13 -30.29 9.92 14.34
CA GLU A 13 -30.62 10.08 12.91
C GLU A 13 -29.90 11.34 12.38
N PRO A 14 -29.11 11.23 11.29
CA PRO A 14 -28.32 12.35 10.80
C PRO A 14 -29.25 13.50 10.39
N PRO A 15 -28.87 14.76 10.68
CA PRO A 15 -29.70 15.90 10.35
C PRO A 15 -30.00 15.97 8.84
N PRO A 16 -31.21 16.40 8.43
CA PRO A 16 -31.56 16.49 7.02
C PRO A 16 -30.72 17.55 6.31
N GLY A 17 -30.04 17.16 5.23
CA GLY A 17 -29.18 18.04 4.42
C GLY A 17 -27.84 17.40 4.09
N SER A 18 -27.02 18.03 3.23
CA SER A 18 -25.62 17.63 3.11
C SER A 18 -24.81 18.19 4.27
N VAL A 19 -23.73 17.51 4.67
CA VAL A 19 -22.80 18.01 5.70
C VAL A 19 -22.31 19.42 5.37
N ALA A 20 -22.10 19.73 4.08
CA ALA A 20 -21.73 21.07 3.64
C ALA A 20 -22.83 22.13 3.88
N ASP A 21 -24.11 21.76 3.80
CA ASP A 21 -25.22 22.68 4.11
C ASP A 21 -25.22 23.02 5.60
N LEU A 22 -25.00 22.02 6.46
CA LEU A 22 -24.91 22.21 7.91
C LEU A 22 -23.76 23.15 8.30
N PHE A 23 -22.58 22.98 7.68
CA PHE A 23 -21.48 23.93 7.87
C PHE A 23 -21.84 25.35 7.42
N ARG A 24 -22.53 25.50 6.28
CA ARG A 24 -22.96 26.82 5.77
C ARG A 24 -23.99 27.49 6.68
N GLU A 25 -24.89 26.71 7.29
CA GLU A 25 -25.86 27.21 8.27
C GLU A 25 -25.21 27.58 9.60
N ALA A 26 -24.29 26.75 10.10
CA ALA A 26 -23.60 26.97 11.37
C ALA A 26 -22.62 28.15 11.33
N LEU A 27 -22.04 28.42 10.15
CA LEU A 27 -21.01 29.44 9.95
C LEU A 27 -21.45 30.49 8.90
N PRO A 28 -22.47 31.32 9.20
CA PRO A 28 -22.88 32.36 8.28
C PRO A 28 -21.73 33.36 8.07
N GLY A 29 -21.41 33.63 6.81
CA GLY A 29 -20.37 34.58 6.39
C GLY A 29 -18.96 33.99 6.23
N VAL A 30 -18.73 32.73 6.62
CA VAL A 30 -17.47 32.05 6.32
C VAL A 30 -17.47 31.63 4.85
N GLN A 31 -16.44 32.06 4.11
CA GLN A 31 -16.24 31.63 2.74
C GLN A 31 -15.73 30.19 2.72
N MET A 32 -16.50 29.30 2.08
CA MET A 32 -16.15 27.89 1.96
C MET A 32 -16.56 27.36 0.59
N SER A 33 -15.74 26.47 0.04
CA SER A 33 -16.06 25.67 -1.15
C SER A 33 -16.28 24.23 -0.72
N ALA A 34 -17.29 23.57 -1.27
CA ALA A 34 -17.57 22.17 -0.98
C ALA A 34 -17.53 21.34 -2.27
N GLU A 35 -16.85 20.21 -2.22
CA GLU A 35 -16.79 19.23 -3.30
C GLU A 35 -17.11 17.83 -2.76
N GLN A 36 -17.81 17.03 -3.55
CA GLN A 36 -18.02 15.61 -3.22
C GLN A 36 -16.82 14.81 -3.74
N THR A 37 -16.09 14.16 -2.85
CA THR A 37 -15.02 13.21 -3.23
C THR A 37 -15.56 11.78 -3.31
N ALA A 38 -14.70 10.83 -3.70
CA ALA A 38 -15.06 9.41 -3.75
C ALA A 38 -15.37 8.81 -2.37
N LEU A 39 -14.89 9.44 -1.29
CA LEU A 39 -15.11 8.98 0.09
C LEU A 39 -16.07 9.92 0.82
N ASP A 40 -15.66 11.17 0.99
CA ASP A 40 -16.32 12.14 1.87
C ASP A 40 -16.57 13.47 1.16
N VAL A 41 -17.39 14.34 1.76
CA VAL A 41 -17.46 15.75 1.35
C VAL A 41 -16.18 16.45 1.80
N ALA A 42 -15.52 17.16 0.89
CA ALA A 42 -14.38 18.00 1.22
C ALA A 42 -14.78 19.47 1.20
N ILE A 43 -14.51 20.17 2.29
CA ILE A 43 -14.78 21.60 2.47
C ILE A 43 -13.45 22.33 2.53
N THR A 44 -13.22 23.22 1.58
CA THR A 44 -12.04 24.09 1.56
C THR A 44 -12.39 25.42 2.20
N VAL A 45 -11.60 25.84 3.18
CA VAL A 45 -11.76 27.11 3.90
C VAL A 45 -10.44 27.88 3.92
N ARG A 46 -10.54 29.19 4.15
CA ARG A 46 -9.34 30.03 4.32
C ARG A 46 -8.70 29.77 5.68
N ARG A 47 -7.37 29.91 5.76
CA ARG A 47 -6.60 29.70 6.99
C ARG A 47 -7.12 30.50 8.17
N GLU A 48 -7.55 31.74 7.95
CA GLU A 48 -8.03 32.65 9.00
C GLU A 48 -9.31 32.15 9.67
N GLU A 49 -10.08 31.32 8.96
CA GLU A 49 -11.35 30.77 9.44
C GLU A 49 -11.18 29.36 10.03
N LEU A 50 -10.00 28.73 9.88
CA LEU A 50 -9.76 27.33 10.24
C LEU A 50 -10.16 27.05 11.69
N LEU A 51 -9.67 27.83 12.65
CA LEU A 51 -9.95 27.57 14.06
C LEU A 51 -11.45 27.66 14.39
N ARG A 52 -12.14 28.66 13.83
CA ARG A 52 -13.58 28.86 13.99
C ARG A 52 -14.37 27.69 13.38
N VAL A 53 -13.99 27.26 12.17
CA VAL A 53 -14.60 26.11 11.48
C VAL A 53 -14.44 24.84 12.29
N MET A 54 -13.25 24.59 12.82
CA MET A 54 -12.93 23.39 13.58
C MET A 54 -13.61 23.36 14.95
N GLN A 55 -13.70 24.50 15.64
CA GLN A 55 -14.49 24.63 16.87
C GLN A 55 -15.97 24.30 16.62
N THR A 56 -16.56 24.91 15.59
CA THR A 56 -17.97 24.64 15.23
C THR A 56 -18.18 23.18 14.80
N ALA A 57 -17.24 22.59 14.07
CA ALA A 57 -17.31 21.17 13.70
C ALA A 57 -17.42 20.26 14.93
N LYS A 58 -16.71 20.59 16.01
CA LYS A 58 -16.74 19.81 17.25
C LYS A 58 -17.96 20.11 18.12
N GLU A 59 -18.35 21.38 18.23
CA GLU A 59 -19.30 21.86 19.24
C GLU A 59 -20.76 21.94 18.75
N ASP A 60 -21.02 22.13 17.46
CA ASP A 60 -22.40 22.15 16.93
C ASP A 60 -22.98 20.74 17.01
N GLU A 61 -24.09 20.57 17.73
CA GLU A 61 -24.75 19.27 17.94
C GLU A 61 -25.21 18.58 16.64
N ARG A 62 -25.41 19.35 15.57
CA ARG A 62 -25.78 18.83 14.23
C ARG A 62 -24.56 18.34 13.45
N LEU A 63 -23.36 18.76 13.83
CA LEU A 63 -22.10 18.33 13.21
C LEU A 63 -21.40 17.26 14.06
N ALA A 64 -21.26 17.52 15.36
CA ALA A 64 -20.79 16.60 16.39
C ALA A 64 -19.54 15.78 15.99
N PHE A 65 -18.55 16.41 15.36
CA PHE A 65 -17.31 15.73 14.96
C PHE A 65 -16.41 15.46 16.18
N ASP A 66 -16.69 14.34 16.84
CA ASP A 66 -16.00 13.89 18.05
C ASP A 66 -14.63 13.24 17.78
N PHE A 67 -14.37 12.83 16.54
CA PHE A 67 -13.15 12.10 16.16
C PHE A 67 -12.40 12.73 14.98
N LEU A 68 -11.14 13.14 15.22
CA LEU A 68 -10.18 13.45 14.17
C LEU A 68 -9.43 12.18 13.79
N ARG A 69 -9.76 11.64 12.61
CA ARG A 69 -9.25 10.36 12.08
C ARG A 69 -7.80 10.49 11.62
N SER A 70 -7.51 11.55 10.87
CA SER A 70 -6.16 11.85 10.37
C SER A 70 -6.02 13.32 10.03
N LEU A 71 -4.78 13.78 10.00
CA LEU A 71 -4.36 15.05 9.41
C LEU A 71 -3.23 14.73 8.44
N SER A 72 -3.28 15.29 7.24
CA SER A 72 -2.28 15.01 6.21
C SER A 72 -1.85 16.30 5.53
N GLY A 73 -0.55 16.40 5.23
CA GLY A 73 0.01 17.46 4.40
C GLY A 73 0.00 17.08 2.92
N VAL A 74 -0.22 18.06 2.05
CA VAL A 74 -0.13 17.93 0.60
C VAL A 74 0.71 19.09 0.07
N ASP A 75 1.74 18.77 -0.71
CA ASP A 75 2.57 19.77 -1.39
C ASP A 75 2.06 19.99 -2.82
N HIS A 76 1.65 21.22 -3.16
CA HIS A 76 1.21 21.62 -4.49
C HIS A 76 2.33 22.25 -5.35
N LEU A 77 3.58 22.25 -4.86
CA LEU A 77 4.80 22.91 -5.39
C LEU A 77 4.85 24.42 -5.17
N ASP A 78 3.71 25.11 -5.23
CA ASP A 78 3.57 26.54 -4.98
C ASP A 78 2.93 26.85 -3.62
N GLU A 79 2.03 25.98 -3.17
CA GLU A 79 1.33 26.06 -1.89
C GLU A 79 1.45 24.74 -1.12
N LEU A 80 1.23 24.82 0.20
CA LEU A 80 1.00 23.65 1.04
C LEU A 80 -0.47 23.59 1.44
N GLU A 81 -1.03 22.39 1.49
CA GLU A 81 -2.40 22.14 1.96
C GLU A 81 -2.37 21.19 3.16
N VAL A 82 -3.12 21.49 4.20
CA VAL A 82 -3.41 20.56 5.30
C VAL A 82 -4.84 20.07 5.14
N VAL A 83 -5.03 18.76 5.23
CA VAL A 83 -6.34 18.09 5.14
C VAL A 83 -6.65 17.42 6.47
N TYR A 84 -7.76 17.79 7.09
CA TYR A 84 -8.26 17.22 8.34
C TYR A 84 -9.43 16.30 8.03
N HIS A 85 -9.31 15.02 8.36
CA HIS A 85 -10.40 14.05 8.21
C HIS A 85 -11.13 13.88 9.53
N LEU A 86 -12.37 14.36 9.58
CA LEU A 86 -13.22 14.32 10.76
C LEU A 86 -14.33 13.29 10.60
N TYR A 87 -14.73 12.69 11.71
CA TYR A 87 -15.83 11.75 11.80
C TYR A 87 -16.67 12.02 13.04
N SER A 88 -17.99 11.89 12.91
CA SER A 88 -18.90 11.89 14.05
C SER A 88 -19.36 10.47 14.30
N TYR A 89 -19.02 9.90 15.46
CA TYR A 89 -19.56 8.59 15.85
C TYR A 89 -21.06 8.67 16.19
N SER A 90 -21.49 9.80 16.76
CA SER A 90 -22.87 9.99 17.18
C SER A 90 -23.86 10.12 16.01
N LEU A 91 -23.43 10.78 14.91
CA LEU A 91 -24.25 11.01 13.72
C LEU A 91 -23.89 10.12 12.52
N GLY A 92 -22.76 9.40 12.58
CA GLY A 92 -22.35 8.45 11.56
C GLY A 92 -21.92 9.07 10.22
N HIS A 93 -21.40 10.32 10.24
CA HIS A 93 -20.97 11.02 9.03
C HIS A 93 -19.50 11.48 9.08
N ALA A 94 -18.95 11.84 7.93
CA ALA A 94 -17.56 12.23 7.75
C ALA A 94 -17.43 13.51 6.92
N VAL A 95 -16.34 14.24 7.13
CA VAL A 95 -15.96 15.40 6.32
C VAL A 95 -14.44 15.55 6.26
N ALA A 96 -13.93 16.04 5.14
CA ALA A 96 -12.55 16.50 5.02
C ALA A 96 -12.52 18.04 5.02
N ILE A 97 -11.79 18.66 5.95
CA ILE A 97 -11.55 20.10 5.93
C ILE A 97 -10.18 20.35 5.31
N LYS A 98 -10.13 21.15 4.25
CA LYS A 98 -8.91 21.49 3.51
C LYS A 98 -8.56 22.96 3.73
N VAL A 99 -7.29 23.23 4.01
CA VAL A 99 -6.77 24.60 4.19
C VAL A 99 -5.42 24.72 3.51
N ARG A 100 -5.24 25.78 2.72
CA ARG A 100 -3.99 26.08 2.04
C ARG A 100 -3.23 27.22 2.70
N CYS A 101 -1.91 27.17 2.62
CA CYS A 101 -1.01 28.27 2.91
C CYS A 101 0.13 28.39 1.90
N PRO A 102 0.71 29.58 1.76
CA PRO A 102 1.96 29.79 1.03
C PRO A 102 3.13 29.02 1.64
N LEU A 103 4.09 28.62 0.81
CA LEU A 103 5.32 27.94 1.25
C LEU A 103 6.22 28.79 2.15
N ASP A 104 6.22 30.10 1.95
CA ASP A 104 7.01 31.08 2.72
C ASP A 104 6.35 31.50 4.04
N ASP A 105 5.06 31.18 4.21
CA ASP A 105 4.27 31.41 5.42
C ASP A 105 3.43 30.17 5.76
N ALA A 106 4.11 29.06 6.04
CA ALA A 106 3.51 27.75 6.32
C ALA A 106 2.90 27.64 7.74
N HIS A 107 2.46 28.75 8.32
CA HIS A 107 1.83 28.80 9.65
C HIS A 107 0.36 28.34 9.58
N MET A 108 -0.06 27.56 10.58
CA MET A 108 -1.43 27.09 10.80
C MET A 108 -1.79 27.13 12.29
N PRO A 109 -3.02 27.50 12.69
CA PRO A 109 -3.45 27.32 14.07
C PRO A 109 -3.53 25.82 14.43
N THR A 110 -3.02 25.46 15.61
CA THR A 110 -3.19 24.10 16.14
C THR A 110 -4.65 23.78 16.46
N VAL A 111 -5.05 22.53 16.26
CA VAL A 111 -6.33 21.98 16.73
C VAL A 111 -6.13 20.88 17.78
N SER A 112 -4.91 20.71 18.31
CA SER A 112 -4.60 19.70 19.34
C SER A 112 -5.37 19.89 20.64
N HIS A 113 -5.80 21.12 20.93
CA HIS A 113 -6.67 21.44 22.07
C HIS A 113 -8.11 20.98 21.87
N LEU A 114 -8.56 20.83 20.61
CA LEU A 114 -9.89 20.32 20.25
C LEU A 114 -9.87 18.79 20.15
N TRP A 115 -8.88 18.21 19.46
CA TRP A 115 -8.68 16.76 19.39
C TRP A 115 -7.25 16.41 19.73
N GLN A 116 -7.07 15.64 20.82
CA GLN A 116 -5.75 15.23 21.28
C GLN A 116 -4.98 14.38 20.25
N THR A 117 -5.69 13.69 19.35
CA THR A 117 -5.05 12.95 18.24
C THR A 117 -4.29 13.88 17.28
N ALA A 118 -4.70 15.15 17.15
CA ALA A 118 -4.00 16.10 16.30
C ALA A 118 -2.57 16.38 16.78
N ASN A 119 -2.27 16.17 18.07
CA ASN A 119 -0.93 16.43 18.61
C ASN A 119 0.18 15.68 17.86
N TRP A 120 -0.05 14.41 17.54
CA TRP A 120 0.92 13.59 16.83
C TRP A 120 0.92 13.90 15.33
N HIS A 121 -0.26 14.08 14.73
CA HIS A 121 -0.36 14.35 13.29
C HIS A 121 0.18 15.74 12.91
N GLU A 122 0.00 16.76 13.76
CA GLU A 122 0.56 18.09 13.54
C GLU A 122 2.10 18.05 13.61
N ARG A 123 2.68 17.26 14.52
CA ARG A 123 4.13 17.05 14.57
C ARG A 123 4.65 16.35 13.32
N GLU A 124 3.97 15.31 12.86
CA GLU A 124 4.31 14.63 11.60
C GLU A 124 4.25 15.59 10.42
N ALA A 125 3.17 16.37 10.27
CA ALA A 125 3.04 17.32 9.18
C ALA A 125 4.11 18.44 9.26
N ALA A 126 4.41 18.93 10.47
CA ALA A 126 5.47 19.92 10.69
C ALA A 126 6.84 19.38 10.29
N GLU A 127 7.15 18.15 10.66
CA GLU A 127 8.42 17.51 10.36
C GLU A 127 8.58 17.12 8.89
N LEU A 128 7.53 16.57 8.27
CA LEU A 128 7.60 16.02 6.92
C LEU A 128 7.44 17.07 5.82
N PHE A 129 6.65 18.12 6.08
CA PHE A 129 6.32 19.17 5.11
C PHE A 129 6.77 20.56 5.53
N GLY A 130 7.11 20.80 6.80
CA GLY A 130 7.55 22.11 7.28
C GLY A 130 6.44 23.06 7.66
N PHE A 131 5.26 22.55 8.02
CA PHE A 131 4.22 23.37 8.64
C PHE A 131 4.66 23.86 10.03
N VAL A 132 4.17 25.03 10.43
CA VAL A 132 4.33 25.56 11.80
C VAL A 132 2.95 25.67 12.44
N PHE A 133 2.66 24.82 13.43
CA PHE A 133 1.38 24.85 14.12
C PHE A 133 1.41 25.80 15.34
N ASP A 134 0.84 26.99 15.18
CA ASP A 134 0.80 28.03 16.20
C ASP A 134 -0.02 27.56 17.41
N GLY A 135 0.58 27.63 18.59
CA GLY A 135 -0.02 27.20 19.86
C GLY A 135 0.12 25.73 20.20
N HIS A 136 0.81 24.93 19.37
CA HIS A 136 1.04 23.51 19.65
C HIS A 136 1.99 23.32 20.85
N PRO A 137 1.71 22.39 21.79
CA PRO A 137 2.47 22.28 23.03
C PRO A 137 3.90 21.72 22.87
N ASP A 138 4.15 20.86 21.87
CA ASP A 138 5.46 20.26 21.62
C ASP A 138 5.62 19.90 20.13
N LEU A 139 6.27 20.76 19.34
CA LEU A 139 6.50 20.57 17.90
C LEU A 139 7.85 19.91 17.58
N ARG A 140 8.40 19.10 18.49
CA ARG A 140 9.65 18.38 18.20
C ARG A 140 9.45 17.30 17.11
N PRO A 141 10.49 17.05 16.28
CA PRO A 141 10.52 15.94 15.32
C PRO A 141 10.06 14.60 15.91
N LEU A 142 9.45 13.75 15.08
CA LEU A 142 8.80 12.50 15.48
C LEU A 142 9.34 11.27 14.71
N LEU A 143 9.56 11.38 13.41
CA LEU A 143 9.81 10.27 12.49
C LEU A 143 11.23 10.24 11.93
N THR A 144 11.86 11.41 11.79
CA THR A 144 13.17 11.58 11.16
C THR A 144 14.27 11.74 12.19
N GLU A 145 15.52 11.58 11.73
CA GLU A 145 16.70 11.80 12.57
C GLU A 145 16.82 13.28 12.98
N GLU A 146 17.35 13.52 14.18
CA GLU A 146 17.54 14.87 14.69
C GLU A 146 18.45 15.69 13.75
N GLY A 147 17.93 16.82 13.26
CA GLY A 147 18.71 17.75 12.44
C GLY A 147 18.78 17.42 10.95
N LEU A 148 17.84 16.62 10.41
CA LEU A 148 17.76 16.30 8.98
C LEU A 148 17.88 17.53 8.07
N GLY A 149 17.30 18.66 8.47
CA GLY A 149 17.51 19.96 7.80
C GLY A 149 16.75 20.15 6.49
N TYR A 150 15.90 19.20 6.10
CA TYR A 150 15.00 19.28 4.96
C TYR A 150 13.71 18.47 5.19
N TYR A 151 12.71 18.69 4.33
CA TYR A 151 11.37 18.11 4.43
C TYR A 151 11.19 16.99 3.39
N ILE A 152 11.22 15.73 3.83
CA ILE A 152 11.28 14.55 2.93
C ILE A 152 10.03 14.37 2.06
N MET A 153 8.87 14.88 2.49
CA MET A 153 7.62 14.74 1.73
C MET A 153 7.34 15.93 0.80
N ARG A 154 8.23 16.93 0.74
CA ARG A 154 8.12 17.99 -0.26
C ARG A 154 8.49 17.47 -1.63
N LYS A 155 7.69 17.79 -2.64
CA LYS A 155 7.90 17.40 -4.04
C LYS A 155 9.15 18.01 -4.66
N THR A 156 9.68 19.08 -4.08
CA THR A 156 10.96 19.67 -4.48
C THR A 156 12.14 18.82 -4.05
N HIS A 157 11.97 17.93 -3.07
CA HIS A 157 13.02 17.05 -2.61
C HIS A 157 13.14 15.83 -3.56
N PRO A 158 14.34 15.54 -4.09
CA PRO A 158 14.53 14.37 -4.92
C PRO A 158 14.28 13.10 -4.07
N LEU A 159 13.59 12.12 -4.65
CA LEU A 159 13.53 10.80 -4.03
C LEU A 159 14.96 10.25 -3.98
N ALA A 160 15.38 9.76 -2.81
CA ALA A 160 16.67 9.09 -2.68
C ALA A 160 16.76 7.95 -3.69
N GLU A 161 17.96 7.74 -4.25
CA GLU A 161 18.21 6.56 -5.07
C GLU A 161 17.97 5.31 -4.20
N ILE A 162 17.32 4.31 -4.79
CA ILE A 162 17.04 3.03 -4.13
C ILE A 162 18.39 2.46 -3.69
N GLU A 163 18.61 2.28 -2.40
CA GLU A 163 19.83 1.62 -1.92
C GLU A 163 19.83 0.16 -2.40
N GLU A 164 21.01 -0.42 -2.70
CA GLU A 164 21.14 -1.73 -3.36
C GLU A 164 20.31 -2.86 -2.69
N TRP A 165 20.11 -2.81 -1.37
CA TRP A 165 19.32 -3.81 -0.64
C TRP A 165 17.79 -3.72 -0.86
N GLN A 166 17.28 -2.55 -1.25
CA GLN A 166 15.88 -2.34 -1.60
C GLN A 166 15.59 -2.85 -3.03
N GLU A 167 16.57 -2.79 -3.94
CA GLU A 167 16.45 -3.39 -5.28
C GLU A 167 16.27 -4.91 -5.20
N ASP A 168 17.00 -5.57 -4.30
CA ASP A 168 16.88 -7.01 -4.07
C ASP A 168 15.50 -7.39 -3.51
N TYR A 169 14.94 -6.57 -2.62
CA TYR A 169 13.60 -6.77 -2.09
C TYR A 169 12.50 -6.56 -3.15
N LEU A 170 12.62 -5.52 -3.97
CA LEU A 170 11.70 -5.25 -5.09
C LEU A 170 11.73 -6.38 -6.11
N LYS A 171 12.93 -6.85 -6.51
CA LYS A 171 13.07 -8.03 -7.38
C LYS A 171 12.42 -9.26 -6.77
N ALA A 172 12.67 -9.54 -5.49
CA ALA A 172 12.07 -10.68 -4.82
C ALA A 172 10.53 -10.57 -4.74
N ALA A 173 9.99 -9.37 -4.54
CA ALA A 173 8.56 -9.12 -4.53
C ALA A 173 7.93 -9.26 -5.93
N GLU A 174 8.57 -8.73 -6.96
CA GLU A 174 8.16 -8.87 -8.36
C GLU A 174 8.21 -10.33 -8.82
N GLU A 175 9.25 -11.07 -8.45
CA GLU A 175 9.37 -12.51 -8.68
C GLU A 175 8.28 -13.28 -7.95
N ALA A 176 7.98 -12.94 -6.69
CA ALA A 176 6.91 -13.56 -5.93
C ALA A 176 5.52 -13.27 -6.54
N VAL A 177 5.29 -12.05 -7.04
CA VAL A 177 4.05 -11.68 -7.74
C VAL A 177 3.95 -12.40 -9.09
N ALA A 178 5.04 -12.50 -9.84
CA ALA A 178 5.10 -13.22 -11.11
C ALA A 178 4.87 -14.73 -10.91
N GLN A 179 5.45 -15.29 -9.86
CA GLN A 179 5.26 -16.68 -9.46
C GLN A 179 3.81 -16.93 -9.02
N ALA A 180 3.24 -16.02 -8.21
CA ALA A 180 1.83 -16.10 -7.83
C ALA A 180 0.88 -15.96 -9.03
N ALA A 181 1.20 -15.10 -10.00
CA ALA A 181 0.42 -14.95 -11.23
C ALA A 181 0.52 -16.20 -12.13
N ALA A 182 1.69 -16.83 -12.21
CA ALA A 182 1.90 -18.09 -12.92
C ALA A 182 1.18 -19.27 -12.25
N GLU A 183 1.20 -19.34 -10.93
CA GLU A 183 0.50 -20.36 -10.13
C GLU A 183 -1.02 -20.19 -10.15
N ALA A 184 -1.51 -18.95 -10.18
CA ALA A 184 -2.94 -18.65 -10.22
C ALA A 184 -3.59 -18.87 -11.59
N GLY A 185 -2.82 -19.18 -12.63
CA GLY A 185 -3.34 -19.47 -13.98
C GLY A 185 -4.19 -18.33 -14.55
N VAL A 186 -3.95 -17.09 -14.10
CA VAL A 186 -4.68 -15.92 -14.58
C VAL A 186 -4.28 -15.69 -16.03
N PRO A 187 -5.20 -15.74 -17.01
CA PRO A 187 -4.87 -15.40 -18.38
C PRO A 187 -4.39 -13.96 -18.38
N MET A 188 -3.15 -13.72 -18.83
CA MET A 188 -2.61 -12.38 -19.00
C MET A 188 -3.61 -11.50 -19.75
N ASP A 189 -4.05 -10.42 -19.12
CA ASP A 189 -4.98 -9.46 -19.71
C ASP A 189 -4.44 -8.99 -21.07
N GLU A 190 -5.31 -8.86 -22.08
CA GLU A 190 -4.93 -8.54 -23.46
C GLU A 190 -4.10 -7.24 -23.52
N ARG A 191 -4.38 -6.33 -22.59
CA ARG A 191 -3.64 -5.10 -22.37
C ARG A 191 -2.20 -5.35 -21.89
N ALA A 192 -2.01 -6.27 -20.95
CA ALA A 192 -0.69 -6.61 -20.42
C ALA A 192 0.19 -7.32 -21.47
N ARG A 193 -0.41 -8.21 -22.29
CA ARG A 193 0.29 -8.85 -23.42
C ARG A 193 0.73 -7.82 -24.47
N LYS A 194 -0.13 -6.83 -24.78
CA LYS A 194 0.23 -5.72 -25.68
C LYS A 194 1.34 -4.84 -25.13
N ILE A 195 1.34 -4.57 -23.82
CA ILE A 195 2.41 -3.82 -23.15
C ILE A 195 3.73 -4.59 -23.19
N ALA A 196 3.72 -5.88 -22.86
CA ALA A 196 4.91 -6.73 -22.91
C ALA A 196 5.50 -6.84 -24.34
N LEU A 197 4.64 -7.02 -25.35
CA LEU A 197 5.08 -7.06 -26.75
C LEU A 197 5.64 -5.71 -27.22
N ALA A 198 5.06 -4.59 -26.77
CA ALA A 198 5.57 -3.25 -27.08
C ALA A 198 6.95 -2.99 -26.42
N GLN A 199 7.16 -3.46 -25.20
CA GLN A 199 8.46 -3.38 -24.51
C GLN A 199 9.52 -4.22 -25.23
N GLN A 200 9.18 -5.45 -25.64
CA GLN A 200 10.10 -6.29 -26.44
C GLN A 200 10.45 -5.66 -27.79
N LYS A 201 9.47 -5.06 -28.49
CA LYS A 201 9.72 -4.29 -29.72
C LYS A 201 10.66 -3.12 -29.49
N ALA A 202 10.51 -2.40 -28.37
CA ALA A 202 11.39 -1.28 -28.03
C ALA A 202 12.85 -1.73 -27.81
N VAL A 203 13.07 -2.91 -27.19
CA VAL A 203 14.41 -3.50 -27.02
C VAL A 203 15.03 -3.87 -28.37
N VAL A 204 14.25 -4.47 -29.28
CA VAL A 204 14.71 -4.80 -30.65
C VAL A 204 15.08 -3.54 -31.43
N ILE A 205 14.26 -2.49 -31.34
CA ILE A 205 14.53 -1.19 -31.98
C ILE A 205 15.83 -0.58 -31.45
N LYS A 206 16.02 -0.56 -30.13
CA LYS A 206 17.23 -0.02 -29.51
C LYS A 206 18.48 -0.78 -29.97
N LYS A 207 18.43 -2.12 -29.94
CA LYS A 207 19.54 -2.97 -30.37
C LYS A 207 19.87 -2.79 -31.85
N ALA A 208 18.86 -2.78 -32.72
CA ALA A 208 19.06 -2.57 -34.16
C ALA A 208 19.65 -1.19 -34.47
N ARG A 209 19.26 -0.16 -33.70
CA ARG A 209 19.77 1.20 -33.83
C ARG A 209 21.24 1.32 -33.39
N GLU A 210 21.59 0.68 -32.28
CA GLU A 210 22.97 0.61 -31.78
C GLU A 210 23.89 -0.15 -32.74
N GLU A 211 23.43 -1.28 -33.29
CA GLU A 211 24.17 -2.06 -34.30
C GLU A 211 24.35 -1.30 -35.62
N ALA A 212 23.32 -0.56 -36.07
CA ALA A 212 23.41 0.26 -37.28
C ALA A 212 24.37 1.45 -37.09
N ARG A 213 24.33 2.10 -35.92
CA ARG A 213 25.24 3.18 -35.55
C ARG A 213 26.69 2.68 -35.40
N GLY A 214 26.89 1.49 -34.86
CA GLY A 214 28.20 0.84 -34.77
C GLY A 214 28.82 0.50 -36.14
N LYS A 215 27.99 0.35 -37.17
CA LYS A 215 28.43 0.11 -38.56
C LYS A 215 28.63 1.41 -39.37
N GLY A 216 28.39 2.58 -38.78
CA GLY A 216 28.57 3.88 -39.45
C GLY A 216 27.60 4.13 -40.61
N LEU A 217 26.44 3.47 -40.61
CA LEU A 217 25.43 3.57 -41.67
C LEU A 217 24.80 4.98 -41.71
N SER A 218 24.40 5.42 -42.90
CA SER A 218 23.70 6.70 -43.08
C SER A 218 22.31 6.66 -42.44
N GLY A 219 21.73 7.83 -42.15
CA GLY A 219 20.44 7.92 -41.44
C GLY A 219 19.25 7.27 -42.16
N GLU A 220 19.33 7.05 -43.48
CA GLU A 220 18.32 6.28 -44.24
C GLU A 220 18.53 4.77 -44.11
N GLU A 221 19.79 4.32 -44.08
CA GLU A 221 20.15 2.92 -43.88
C GLU A 221 19.91 2.45 -42.44
N GLU A 222 20.09 3.33 -41.45
CA GLU A 222 19.70 3.10 -40.05
C GLU A 222 18.20 2.84 -39.91
N LYS A 223 17.37 3.66 -40.58
CA LYS A 223 15.92 3.48 -40.58
C LYS A 223 15.50 2.19 -41.27
N ALA A 224 16.14 1.85 -42.39
CA ALA A 224 15.89 0.60 -43.10
C ALA A 224 16.27 -0.63 -42.26
N ALA A 225 17.39 -0.57 -41.53
CA ALA A 225 17.83 -1.65 -40.63
C ALA A 225 16.88 -1.84 -39.44
N VAL A 226 16.41 -0.75 -38.82
CA VAL A 226 15.43 -0.80 -37.73
C VAL A 226 14.08 -1.35 -38.23
N GLN A 227 13.62 -0.92 -39.41
CA GLN A 227 12.37 -1.46 -40.00
C GLN A 227 12.49 -2.94 -40.36
N ALA A 228 13.63 -3.39 -40.88
CA ALA A 228 13.88 -4.80 -41.15
C ALA A 228 13.89 -5.64 -39.86
N ALA A 229 14.47 -5.12 -38.78
CA ALA A 229 14.48 -5.78 -37.47
C ALA A 229 13.08 -5.89 -36.85
N ILE A 230 12.26 -4.83 -36.95
CA ILE A 230 10.86 -4.86 -36.49
C ILE A 230 10.07 -5.91 -37.28
N LYS A 231 10.21 -5.92 -38.61
CA LYS A 231 9.51 -6.87 -39.47
C LYS A 231 9.91 -8.32 -39.18
N ALA A 232 11.20 -8.59 -38.97
CA ALA A 232 11.68 -9.92 -38.61
C ALA A 232 11.15 -10.39 -37.25
N PHE A 233 11.04 -9.47 -36.27
CA PHE A 233 10.46 -9.76 -34.96
C PHE A 233 8.95 -10.06 -35.05
N GLU A 234 8.21 -9.29 -35.86
CA GLU A 234 6.78 -9.53 -36.10
C GLU A 234 6.53 -10.86 -36.82
N GLU A 235 7.34 -11.21 -37.82
CA GLU A 235 7.27 -12.51 -38.52
C GLU A 235 7.63 -13.69 -37.61
N GLN A 236 8.55 -13.50 -36.64
CA GLN A 236 8.86 -14.51 -35.63
C GLN A 236 7.73 -14.68 -34.62
N ALA A 237 7.12 -13.58 -34.15
CA ALA A 237 5.97 -13.62 -33.25
C ALA A 237 4.76 -14.33 -33.89
N VAL A 238 4.48 -14.09 -35.17
CA VAL A 238 3.41 -14.78 -35.92
C VAL A 238 3.71 -16.28 -36.09
N LYS A 239 4.98 -16.67 -36.25
CA LYS A 239 5.39 -18.09 -36.33
C LYS A 239 5.31 -18.80 -34.99
N GLU A 240 5.58 -18.12 -33.88
CA GLU A 240 5.41 -18.67 -32.53
C GLU A 240 3.92 -18.87 -32.18
N GLU A 241 3.03 -17.97 -32.60
CA GLU A 241 1.59 -18.12 -32.42
C GLU A 241 0.98 -19.26 -33.29
N ALA A 242 1.63 -19.65 -34.39
CA ALA A 242 1.16 -20.71 -35.29
C ALA A 242 1.56 -22.14 -34.88
N LYS A 243 2.33 -22.31 -33.80
CA LYS A 243 2.71 -23.64 -33.30
C LYS A 243 1.61 -24.11 -32.32
N PRO A 244 0.89 -25.22 -32.59
CA PRO A 244 -0.13 -25.67 -31.66
C PRO A 244 0.55 -26.07 -30.35
N ALA A 245 0.20 -25.38 -29.27
CA ALA A 245 0.68 -25.69 -27.94
C ALA A 245 0.31 -27.16 -27.61
N PRO A 246 1.25 -27.99 -27.12
CA PRO A 246 0.88 -29.29 -26.58
C PRO A 246 -0.10 -29.07 -25.43
N ALA A 247 -1.24 -29.76 -25.47
CA ALA A 247 -2.22 -29.70 -24.39
C ALA A 247 -1.53 -29.98 -23.05
N PRO A 248 -1.74 -29.14 -22.02
CA PRO A 248 -1.14 -29.38 -20.72
C PRO A 248 -1.67 -30.71 -20.16
N PRO A 249 -0.81 -31.58 -19.60
CA PRO A 249 -1.30 -32.76 -18.89
C PRO A 249 -2.19 -32.27 -17.75
N LYS A 250 -3.37 -32.87 -17.60
CA LYS A 250 -4.29 -32.53 -16.50
C LYS A 250 -3.54 -32.69 -15.17
N PRO A 251 -3.55 -31.69 -14.28
CA PRO A 251 -2.93 -31.84 -12.97
C PRO A 251 -3.66 -32.95 -12.21
N ALA A 252 -2.90 -33.94 -11.72
CA ALA A 252 -3.43 -34.92 -10.79
C ALA A 252 -3.82 -34.21 -9.48
N ASP A 253 -4.93 -34.60 -8.88
CA ASP A 253 -5.51 -34.01 -7.66
C ASP A 253 -4.57 -34.12 -6.43
N ASP A 254 -3.60 -33.23 -6.33
CA ASP A 254 -2.61 -33.17 -5.24
C ASP A 254 -3.14 -32.58 -3.93
N ARG A 255 -4.43 -32.19 -3.90
CA ARG A 255 -5.07 -31.67 -2.68
C ARG A 255 -5.18 -32.77 -1.60
N ALA A 256 -5.42 -34.01 -2.00
CA ALA A 256 -5.48 -35.14 -1.08
C ALA A 256 -4.11 -35.44 -0.47
N ALA A 257 -3.04 -35.40 -1.27
CA ALA A 257 -1.66 -35.60 -0.81
C ALA A 257 -1.22 -34.52 0.18
N LYS A 258 -1.53 -33.24 -0.10
CA LYS A 258 -1.25 -32.11 0.81
C LYS A 258 -2.00 -32.21 2.13
N ILE A 259 -3.26 -32.67 2.11
CA ILE A 259 -4.06 -32.90 3.33
C ILE A 259 -3.47 -34.06 4.16
N VAL A 260 -3.10 -35.16 3.50
CA VAL A 260 -2.47 -36.32 4.18
C VAL A 260 -1.13 -35.93 4.80
N LEU A 261 -0.33 -35.10 4.12
CA LEU A 261 0.93 -34.60 4.66
C LEU A 261 0.72 -33.67 5.87
N ALA A 262 -0.24 -32.76 5.80
CA ALA A 262 -0.59 -31.89 6.92
C ALA A 262 -1.03 -32.72 8.15
N GLN A 263 -1.82 -33.78 7.94
CA GLN A 263 -2.25 -34.70 9.00
C GLN A 263 -1.08 -35.49 9.61
N LYS A 264 -0.15 -35.98 8.79
CA LYS A 264 1.07 -36.66 9.26
C LYS A 264 1.95 -35.73 10.11
N LYS A 265 2.17 -34.49 9.67
CA LYS A 265 2.93 -33.48 10.42
C LYS A 265 2.25 -33.15 11.76
N ALA A 266 0.92 -32.97 11.77
CA ALA A 266 0.18 -32.72 12.99
C ALA A 266 0.26 -33.89 13.99
N ALA A 267 0.17 -35.14 13.51
CA ALA A 267 0.31 -36.33 14.34
C ALA A 267 1.73 -36.47 14.93
N ALA A 268 2.77 -36.20 14.15
CA ALA A 268 4.16 -36.22 14.61
C ALA A 268 4.43 -35.16 15.68
N ILE A 269 3.92 -33.93 15.49
CA ILE A 269 4.03 -32.86 16.49
C ILE A 269 3.34 -33.25 17.79
N LYS A 270 2.13 -33.83 17.70
CA LYS A 270 1.37 -34.24 18.89
C LYS A 270 2.11 -35.34 19.67
N LYS A 271 2.58 -36.38 18.98
CA LYS A 271 3.32 -37.48 19.58
C LYS A 271 4.62 -37.01 20.24
N ALA A 272 5.41 -36.18 19.55
CA ALA A 272 6.67 -35.65 20.09
C ALA A 272 6.46 -34.80 21.34
N ARG A 273 5.37 -34.02 21.40
CA ARG A 273 5.00 -33.24 22.61
C ARG A 273 4.53 -34.13 23.76
N GLU A 274 3.76 -35.16 23.49
CA GLU A 274 3.27 -36.09 24.52
C GLU A 274 4.42 -36.93 25.11
N GLU A 275 5.35 -37.38 24.28
CA GLU A 275 6.54 -38.13 24.71
C GLU A 275 7.51 -37.24 25.50
N ALA A 276 7.74 -36.01 25.06
CA ALA A 276 8.57 -35.04 25.79
C ALA A 276 7.93 -34.62 27.15
N ARG A 277 6.60 -34.53 27.22
CA ARG A 277 5.89 -34.28 28.49
C ARG A 277 5.93 -35.47 29.43
N ALA A 278 5.81 -36.68 28.90
CA ALA A 278 5.85 -37.91 29.69
C ALA A 278 7.24 -38.14 30.32
N SER A 279 8.31 -37.66 29.69
CA SER A 279 9.67 -37.68 30.23
C SER A 279 10.00 -36.50 31.16
N GLY A 280 9.05 -35.58 31.38
CA GLY A 280 9.24 -34.41 32.25
C GLY A 280 10.12 -33.32 31.66
N ALA A 281 10.25 -33.26 30.33
CA ALA A 281 11.10 -32.30 29.64
C ALA A 281 10.60 -30.85 29.79
N SER A 282 11.53 -29.91 29.76
CA SER A 282 11.24 -28.47 29.80
C SER A 282 10.59 -27.97 28.50
N PRO A 283 9.91 -26.81 28.50
CA PRO A 283 9.27 -26.26 27.30
C PRO A 283 10.22 -25.97 26.12
N GLU A 284 11.52 -25.85 26.37
CA GLU A 284 12.54 -25.68 25.33
C GLU A 284 12.92 -27.03 24.71
N GLU A 285 13.07 -28.07 25.53
CA GLU A 285 13.30 -29.45 25.09
C GLU A 285 12.08 -30.03 24.34
N GLU A 286 10.85 -29.67 24.73
CA GLU A 286 9.64 -29.99 23.95
C GLU A 286 9.70 -29.40 22.53
N ARG A 287 10.18 -28.15 22.40
CA ARG A 287 10.28 -27.47 21.10
C ARG A 287 11.37 -28.10 20.24
N GLN A 288 12.48 -28.50 20.85
CA GLN A 288 13.57 -29.18 20.16
C GLN A 288 13.15 -30.58 19.69
N ALA A 289 12.45 -31.35 20.53
CA ALA A 289 11.92 -32.67 20.15
C ALA A 289 10.91 -32.58 18.99
N VAL A 290 10.04 -31.56 18.97
CA VAL A 290 9.12 -31.30 17.85
C VAL A 290 9.86 -30.93 16.57
N ALA A 291 10.90 -30.10 16.66
CA ALA A 291 11.71 -29.71 15.51
C ALA A 291 12.46 -30.91 14.91
N GLU A 292 13.01 -31.80 15.75
CA GLU A 292 13.66 -33.04 15.32
C GLU A 292 12.68 -34.01 14.67
N ALA A 293 11.48 -34.18 15.23
CA ALA A 293 10.44 -35.03 14.65
C ALA A 293 9.97 -34.53 13.28
N LEU A 294 9.83 -33.22 13.09
CA LEU A 294 9.48 -32.63 11.79
C LEU A 294 10.61 -32.77 10.76
N LYS A 295 11.87 -32.68 11.20
CA LYS A 295 13.05 -32.87 10.35
C LYS A 295 13.20 -34.33 9.91
N ALA A 296 12.93 -35.29 10.79
CA ALA A 296 12.91 -36.71 10.45
C ALA A 296 11.82 -37.04 9.42
N LEU A 297 10.61 -36.51 9.60
CA LEU A 297 9.49 -36.71 8.67
C LEU A 297 9.77 -36.10 7.29
N ALA A 298 10.44 -34.95 7.23
CA ALA A 298 10.89 -34.34 5.98
C ALA A 298 12.01 -35.13 5.27
N ALA A 299 12.85 -35.85 6.03
CA ALA A 299 13.89 -36.71 5.47
C ALA A 299 13.30 -38.01 4.88
N GLU A 300 12.26 -38.57 5.52
CA GLU A 300 11.52 -39.73 4.99
C GLU A 300 10.80 -39.41 3.68
N GLU A 301 10.23 -38.20 3.53
CA GLU A 301 9.59 -37.79 2.27
C GLU A 301 10.60 -37.63 1.13
N LYS A 302 11.78 -37.06 1.41
CA LYS A 302 12.86 -36.95 0.41
C LYS A 302 13.42 -38.31 -0.02
N GLY A 303 13.46 -39.29 0.89
CA GLY A 303 13.85 -40.67 0.56
C GLY A 303 12.80 -41.39 -0.29
N GLY A 304 11.51 -41.11 -0.08
CA GLY A 304 10.41 -41.64 -0.89
C GLY A 304 10.38 -41.08 -2.31
N GLU A 305 10.67 -39.79 -2.49
CA GLU A 305 10.70 -39.13 -3.81
C GLU A 305 11.85 -39.64 -4.70
N GLN A 306 13.01 -39.97 -4.12
CA GLN A 306 14.13 -40.58 -4.85
C GLN A 306 13.89 -42.05 -5.25
N ALA A 307 13.07 -42.79 -4.50
CA ALA A 307 12.72 -44.18 -4.84
C ALA A 307 11.72 -44.25 -6.01
N VAL A 308 10.84 -43.26 -6.17
CA VAL A 308 9.88 -43.18 -7.29
C VAL A 308 10.55 -42.75 -8.60
N SER A 309 11.64 -41.96 -8.53
CA SER A 309 12.42 -41.54 -9.70
C SER A 309 13.26 -42.64 -10.35
N ASN A 310 13.59 -43.73 -9.64
CA ASN A 310 14.45 -44.81 -10.15
C ASN A 310 13.69 -46.06 -10.61
N GLY A 311 12.35 -45.98 -10.64
CA GLY A 311 11.47 -47.07 -11.06
C GLY A 311 10.48 -46.62 -12.14
N ASN A 312 10.97 -46.12 -13.27
CA ASN A 312 10.22 -46.05 -14.51
C ASN A 312 11.16 -46.08 -15.72
#